data_AF-A0A955RER8-F1
#
_entry.id   AF-A0A955RER8-F1
#
_cell.length_a   1.000
_cell.length_b   1.000
_cell.length_c   1.000
_cell.angle_alpha   90.00
_cell.angle_beta   90.00
_cell.angle_gamma   90.00
#
_symmetry.space_group_name_H-M   'P 1'
#
loop_
_entity.id
_entity.type
_entity.pdbx_description
1 polymer ?
#
loop_
_entity_poly.entity_id
_entity_poly.type
_entity_poly.pdbx_seq_one_letter_code
_entity_poly.pdbx_strand_id
1 'polypeptide(L)'
;HLDDYFYPYPDGKRAFPDDDTYGAYTAAGGSLERDDWRRSNVDQLVSGLAAAIRGKRADAWFGISPFGIYRPGIPEGVRGLDQVATLHADPLAWYDQGWVDYLAPQLYWTTTHKAQRYDLLLDWWSTQVTDDRPLIVGLDATRAGKDPAWSIEELRRQVTLSRQAANTHGQIWFRATPVLADQGHVGQLVADLYQTPALPPRLARAADHAVEPPRVRVRRNGAVRVELTKRDDARAFVLYQDRGHGYEAERILGPDTRDLNLSAGRWALSVVDRTGAESEGAVVVTSTRDAPRSPDRW
;
A
#
# COMPACT_ATOMS: atom_id res chain seq x y z
N HIS A 1 -1.00 0.85 10.74
CA HIS A 1 -0.35 -0.39 10.29
C HIS A 1 0.05 -1.17 11.53
N LEU A 2 -0.27 -2.45 11.58
CA LEU A 2 0.32 -3.40 12.54
C LEU A 2 1.15 -4.42 11.75
N ASP A 3 2.23 -4.90 12.35
CA ASP A 3 2.99 -6.03 11.80
C ASP A 3 2.44 -7.36 12.33
N ASP A 4 3.28 -8.39 12.38
CA ASP A 4 2.92 -9.79 12.59
C ASP A 4 2.97 -10.22 14.07
N TYR A 5 3.28 -9.32 15.00
CA TYR A 5 3.37 -9.64 16.43
C TYR A 5 2.00 -9.55 17.13
N PHE A 6 1.42 -10.71 17.43
CA PHE A 6 0.20 -10.86 18.23
C PHE A 6 0.53 -11.62 19.52
N TYR A 7 0.14 -12.89 19.63
CA TYR A 7 0.75 -13.77 20.64
C TYR A 7 2.20 -14.08 20.24
N PRO A 8 3.10 -14.31 21.22
CA PRO A 8 4.51 -14.44 20.94
C PRO A 8 4.80 -15.67 20.09
N TYR A 9 5.75 -15.52 19.17
CA TYR A 9 6.37 -16.64 18.48
C TYR A 9 6.89 -17.67 19.52
N PRO A 10 6.58 -18.97 19.38
CA PRO A 10 7.01 -19.97 20.34
C PRO A 10 8.53 -20.03 20.39
N ASP A 11 9.08 -19.84 21.59
CA ASP A 11 10.51 -20.03 21.85
C ASP A 11 10.84 -21.47 22.30
N GLY A 12 9.82 -22.33 22.38
CA GLY A 12 9.89 -23.71 22.84
C GLY A 12 10.18 -23.87 24.33
N LYS A 13 10.24 -22.78 25.09
CA LYS A 13 10.68 -22.77 26.49
C LYS A 13 9.57 -22.43 27.46
N ARG A 14 8.63 -21.56 27.08
CA ARG A 14 7.57 -21.10 27.98
C ARG A 14 6.24 -20.96 27.25
N ALA A 15 5.17 -21.46 27.89
CA ALA A 15 3.81 -21.12 27.49
C ALA A 15 3.54 -19.64 27.79
N PHE A 16 2.61 -19.04 27.04
CA PHE A 16 2.15 -17.69 27.34
C PHE A 16 1.41 -17.69 28.70
N PRO A 17 1.80 -16.81 29.65
CA PRO A 17 1.31 -16.89 31.04
C PRO A 17 -0.05 -16.20 31.20
N ASP A 18 -1.09 -16.80 30.62
CA ASP A 18 -2.47 -16.29 30.64
C ASP A 18 -3.46 -17.17 31.41
N ASP A 19 -2.95 -18.06 32.28
CA ASP A 19 -3.79 -18.92 33.11
C ASP A 19 -4.77 -18.12 33.98
N ASP A 20 -4.29 -17.06 34.64
CA ASP A 20 -5.12 -16.24 35.54
C ASP A 20 -6.20 -15.46 34.76
N THR A 21 -5.84 -14.89 33.61
CA THR A 21 -6.79 -14.11 32.78
C THR A 21 -7.81 -15.01 32.10
N TYR A 22 -7.40 -16.20 31.65
CA TYR A 22 -8.32 -17.22 31.14
C TYR A 22 -9.23 -17.78 32.25
N GLY A 23 -8.69 -17.99 33.46
CA GLY A 23 -9.45 -18.40 34.64
C GLY A 23 -10.52 -17.38 35.01
N ALA A 24 -10.19 -16.08 34.96
CA ALA A 24 -11.17 -15.01 35.18
C ALA A 24 -12.25 -14.98 34.09
N TYR A 25 -11.89 -15.17 32.82
CA TYR A 25 -12.84 -15.24 31.70
C TYR A 25 -13.85 -16.38 31.87
N THR A 26 -13.36 -17.59 32.17
CA THR A 26 -14.22 -18.76 32.38
C THR A 26 -15.09 -18.63 33.63
N ALA A 27 -14.57 -18.10 34.73
CA ALA A 27 -15.35 -17.81 35.94
C ALA A 27 -16.47 -16.79 35.72
N ALA A 28 -16.30 -15.86 34.78
CA ALA A 28 -17.33 -14.91 34.36
C ALA A 28 -18.36 -15.49 33.39
N GLY A 29 -18.31 -16.80 33.08
CA GLY A 29 -19.24 -17.49 32.19
C GLY A 29 -18.76 -17.59 30.73
N GLY A 30 -17.49 -17.29 30.46
CA GLY A 30 -16.87 -17.51 29.16
C GLY A 30 -16.85 -18.98 28.75
N SER A 31 -17.19 -19.27 27.50
CA SER A 31 -17.34 -20.65 26.98
C SER A 31 -16.38 -21.02 25.87
N LEU A 32 -15.51 -20.10 25.43
CA LEU A 32 -14.51 -20.41 24.41
C LEU A 32 -13.37 -21.23 25.02
N GLU A 33 -12.93 -22.24 24.28
CA GLU A 33 -11.67 -22.92 24.57
C GLU A 33 -10.50 -21.93 24.48
N ARG A 34 -9.41 -22.21 25.19
CA ARG A 34 -8.33 -21.23 25.39
C ARG A 34 -7.79 -20.64 24.09
N ASP A 35 -7.57 -21.46 23.05
CA ASP A 35 -7.04 -20.95 21.78
C ASP A 35 -8.04 -20.11 21.00
N ASP A 36 -9.35 -20.43 21.09
CA ASP A 36 -10.42 -19.61 20.52
C ASP A 36 -10.60 -18.31 21.30
N TRP A 37 -10.48 -18.36 22.62
CA TRP A 37 -10.49 -17.18 23.48
C TRP A 37 -9.32 -16.25 23.14
N ARG A 38 -8.11 -16.79 22.95
CA ARG A 38 -6.94 -16.00 22.51
C ARG A 38 -7.16 -15.36 21.15
N ARG A 39 -7.69 -16.10 20.16
CA ARG A 39 -8.08 -15.54 18.85
C ARG A 39 -9.12 -14.43 19.00
N SER A 40 -10.16 -14.67 19.81
CA SER A 40 -11.20 -13.67 20.09
C SER A 40 -10.64 -12.40 20.71
N ASN A 41 -9.63 -12.49 21.59
CA ASN A 41 -8.96 -11.32 22.14
C ASN A 41 -8.22 -10.50 21.06
N VAL A 42 -7.56 -11.18 20.12
CA VAL A 42 -6.91 -10.51 18.98
C VAL A 42 -7.96 -9.87 18.07
N ASP A 43 -9.05 -10.58 17.77
CA ASP A 43 -10.16 -10.07 16.95
C ASP A 43 -10.80 -8.82 17.58
N GLN A 44 -11.00 -8.82 18.90
CA GLN A 44 -11.49 -7.67 19.65
C GLN A 44 -10.52 -6.48 19.57
N LEU A 45 -9.21 -6.72 19.65
CA LEU A 45 -8.20 -5.68 19.46
C LEU A 45 -8.26 -5.10 18.03
N VAL A 46 -8.26 -5.95 17.01
CA VAL A 46 -8.23 -5.53 15.59
C VAL A 46 -9.51 -4.77 15.24
N SER A 47 -10.68 -5.31 15.58
CA SER A 47 -11.97 -4.66 15.35
C SER A 47 -12.11 -3.35 16.13
N GLY A 48 -11.67 -3.32 17.39
CA GLY A 48 -11.67 -2.11 18.23
C GLY A 48 -10.76 -1.02 17.68
N LEU A 49 -9.56 -1.37 17.21
CA LEU A 49 -8.64 -0.43 16.54
C LEU A 49 -9.24 0.09 15.24
N ALA A 50 -9.81 -0.80 14.41
CA ALA A 50 -10.48 -0.39 13.18
C ALA A 50 -11.60 0.63 13.46
N ALA A 51 -12.47 0.35 14.44
CA ALA A 51 -13.54 1.25 14.85
C ALA A 51 -13.00 2.59 15.39
N ALA A 52 -11.98 2.57 16.25
CA ALA A 52 -11.38 3.76 16.82
C ALA A 52 -10.71 4.65 15.75
N ILE A 53 -9.95 4.05 14.83
CA ILE A 53 -9.31 4.77 13.71
C ILE A 53 -10.39 5.42 12.85
N ARG A 54 -11.41 4.66 12.45
CA ARG A 54 -12.50 5.15 11.59
C ARG A 54 -13.30 6.28 12.25
N GLY A 55 -13.53 6.19 13.56
CA GLY A 55 -14.21 7.24 14.32
C GLY A 55 -13.41 8.55 14.47
N LYS A 56 -12.07 8.50 14.34
CA LYS A 56 -11.20 9.68 14.44
C LYS A 56 -10.75 10.23 13.08
N ARG A 57 -10.46 9.34 12.14
CA ARG A 57 -9.93 9.62 10.81
C ARG A 57 -10.56 8.64 9.82
N ALA A 58 -11.76 8.99 9.35
CA ALA A 58 -12.49 8.18 8.37
C ALA A 58 -11.74 8.04 7.02
N ASP A 59 -10.75 8.89 6.76
CA ASP A 59 -9.88 8.86 5.58
C ASP A 59 -8.59 8.04 5.76
N ALA A 60 -8.29 7.56 6.98
CA ALA A 60 -7.08 6.79 7.23
C ALA A 60 -7.23 5.32 6.81
N TRP A 61 -6.18 4.80 6.17
CA TRP A 61 -6.03 3.38 5.89
C TRP A 61 -5.56 2.64 7.14
N PHE A 62 -6.21 1.52 7.46
CA PHE A 62 -5.76 0.58 8.47
C PHE A 62 -5.52 -0.79 7.82
N GLY A 63 -4.30 -1.31 7.92
CA GLY A 63 -3.98 -2.64 7.43
C GLY A 63 -2.92 -3.28 8.30
N ILE A 64 -2.77 -4.57 8.08
CA ILE A 64 -1.93 -5.45 8.89
C ILE A 64 -0.99 -6.20 7.96
N SER A 65 0.26 -6.37 8.38
CA SER A 65 1.25 -7.23 7.74
C SER A 65 1.32 -8.56 8.48
N PRO A 66 0.44 -9.53 8.15
CA PRO A 66 0.46 -10.83 8.81
C PRO A 66 1.72 -11.62 8.43
N PHE A 67 1.95 -12.71 9.17
CA PHE A 67 2.94 -13.69 8.77
C PHE A 67 2.64 -14.22 7.35
N GLY A 68 3.69 -14.55 6.59
CA GLY A 68 3.51 -14.90 5.18
C GLY A 68 2.84 -16.26 4.93
N ILE A 69 2.79 -17.15 5.92
CA ILE A 69 2.08 -18.44 5.83
C ILE A 69 0.79 -18.32 6.62
N TYR A 70 -0.37 -18.50 5.98
CA TYR A 70 -1.65 -18.56 6.68
C TYR A 70 -1.71 -19.80 7.58
N ARG A 71 -1.64 -20.98 6.97
CA ARG A 71 -1.57 -22.25 7.70
C ARG A 71 -0.71 -23.25 6.90
N PRO A 72 -0.03 -24.19 7.55
CA PRO A 72 0.66 -25.28 6.86
C PRO A 72 -0.32 -26.06 5.98
N GLY A 73 0.09 -26.36 4.76
CA GLY A 73 -0.77 -26.96 3.74
C GLY A 73 -1.69 -25.97 3.00
N ILE A 74 -1.63 -24.68 3.33
CA ILE A 74 -2.41 -23.62 2.66
C ILE A 74 -1.45 -22.51 2.18
N PRO A 75 -1.21 -22.39 0.86
CA PRO A 75 -1.63 -23.31 -0.21
C PRO A 75 -0.95 -24.68 -0.13
N GLU A 76 -1.46 -25.66 -0.89
CA GLU A 76 -0.94 -27.04 -0.88
C GLU A 76 0.57 -27.07 -1.09
N GLY A 77 1.27 -27.91 -0.32
CA GLY A 77 2.73 -28.05 -0.38
C GLY A 77 3.51 -27.05 0.48
N VAL A 78 2.90 -25.95 0.93
CA VAL A 78 3.54 -25.01 1.87
C VAL A 78 3.62 -25.62 3.26
N ARG A 79 4.74 -25.44 3.94
CA ARG A 79 4.97 -25.89 5.33
C ARG A 79 5.53 -24.74 6.15
N GLY A 80 5.34 -24.75 7.47
CA GLY A 80 5.93 -23.75 8.36
C GLY A 80 5.08 -23.51 9.59
N LEU A 81 5.13 -22.28 10.10
CA LEU A 81 4.30 -21.84 11.22
C LEU A 81 2.82 -21.75 10.81
N ASP A 82 1.90 -22.14 11.70
CA ASP A 82 0.48 -21.83 11.58
C ASP A 82 0.20 -20.53 12.34
N GLN A 83 -0.02 -19.42 11.63
CA GLN A 83 -0.23 -18.13 12.29
C GLN A 83 -1.57 -18.08 13.04
N VAL A 84 -2.58 -18.82 12.58
CA VAL A 84 -3.91 -18.88 13.20
C VAL A 84 -3.88 -19.67 14.50
N ALA A 85 -3.16 -20.79 14.50
CA ALA A 85 -3.05 -21.65 15.68
C ALA A 85 -2.03 -21.11 16.68
N THR A 86 -0.93 -20.50 16.21
CA THR A 86 0.22 -20.18 17.06
C THR A 86 0.25 -18.73 17.50
N LEU A 87 0.00 -17.81 16.57
CA LEU A 87 -0.01 -16.36 16.86
C LEU A 87 -1.43 -15.88 17.20
N HIS A 88 -2.43 -16.76 17.08
CA HIS A 88 -3.85 -16.45 17.22
C HIS A 88 -4.29 -15.31 16.28
N ALA A 89 -3.64 -15.22 15.12
CA ALA A 89 -3.85 -14.21 14.11
C ALA A 89 -4.63 -14.80 12.92
N ASP A 90 -5.85 -14.35 12.69
CA ASP A 90 -6.67 -14.77 11.53
C ASP A 90 -6.90 -13.60 10.56
N PRO A 91 -5.91 -13.29 9.69
CA PRO A 91 -6.00 -12.16 8.78
C PRO A 91 -7.15 -12.28 7.77
N LEU A 92 -7.59 -13.49 7.42
CA LEU A 92 -8.72 -13.68 6.51
C LEU A 92 -10.04 -13.33 7.22
N ALA A 93 -10.21 -13.73 8.49
CA ALA A 93 -11.35 -13.29 9.28
C ALA A 93 -11.40 -11.75 9.39
N TRP A 94 -10.27 -11.08 9.66
CA TRP A 94 -10.22 -9.61 9.75
C TRP A 94 -10.55 -8.93 8.42
N TYR A 95 -10.14 -9.56 7.32
CA TYR A 95 -10.43 -9.10 5.97
C TYR A 95 -11.91 -9.24 5.64
N ASP A 96 -12.51 -10.41 5.88
CA ASP A 96 -13.91 -10.70 5.60
C ASP A 96 -14.86 -9.81 6.42
N GLN A 97 -14.51 -9.54 7.68
CA GLN A 97 -15.24 -8.62 8.54
C GLN A 97 -15.06 -7.14 8.16
N GLY A 98 -14.17 -6.85 7.20
CA GLY A 98 -13.87 -5.49 6.78
C GLY A 98 -13.22 -4.65 7.87
N TRP A 99 -12.44 -5.25 8.77
CA TRP A 99 -11.69 -4.53 9.80
C TRP A 99 -10.41 -3.94 9.26
N VAL A 100 -9.84 -4.52 8.20
CA VAL A 100 -8.67 -3.99 7.49
C VAL A 100 -9.04 -3.50 6.08
N ASP A 101 -8.33 -2.48 5.63
CA ASP A 101 -8.44 -1.88 4.30
C ASP A 101 -7.42 -2.50 3.32
N TYR A 102 -6.40 -3.21 3.82
CA TYR A 102 -5.43 -3.99 3.03
C TYR A 102 -4.77 -5.08 3.88
N LEU A 103 -4.22 -6.09 3.22
CA LEU A 103 -3.31 -7.07 3.81
C LEU A 103 -1.91 -6.94 3.21
N ALA A 104 -0.89 -7.18 4.03
CA ALA A 104 0.50 -7.10 3.62
C ALA A 104 1.33 -8.32 4.09
N PRO A 105 1.02 -9.54 3.61
CA PRO A 105 1.70 -10.74 4.08
C PRO A 105 3.21 -10.65 3.85
N GLN A 106 3.97 -11.09 4.84
CA GLN A 106 5.44 -11.07 4.84
C GLN A 106 6.01 -12.25 4.02
N LEU A 107 6.12 -12.08 2.71
CA LEU A 107 6.58 -13.13 1.79
C LEU A 107 8.12 -13.16 1.73
N TYR A 108 8.75 -13.51 2.84
CA TYR A 108 10.21 -13.41 3.04
C TYR A 108 10.98 -14.68 2.68
N TRP A 109 10.62 -15.27 1.54
CA TRP A 109 11.29 -16.42 0.97
C TRP A 109 11.55 -16.20 -0.52
N THR A 110 12.50 -16.92 -1.09
CA THR A 110 12.82 -16.82 -2.51
C THR A 110 11.83 -17.60 -3.38
N THR A 111 11.78 -17.29 -4.67
CA THR A 111 11.05 -18.05 -5.71
C THR A 111 11.61 -19.46 -5.92
N THR A 112 12.75 -19.78 -5.31
CA THR A 112 13.40 -21.10 -5.35
C THR A 112 13.30 -21.84 -4.02
N HIS A 113 12.72 -21.23 -2.97
CA HIS A 113 12.58 -21.85 -1.67
C HIS A 113 11.63 -23.05 -1.72
N LYS A 114 12.04 -24.22 -1.21
CA LYS A 114 11.27 -25.46 -1.42
C LYS A 114 9.92 -25.50 -0.72
N ALA A 115 9.86 -25.05 0.54
CA ALA A 115 8.69 -25.26 1.40
C ALA A 115 7.85 -23.98 1.63
N GLN A 116 8.33 -22.84 1.14
CA GLN A 116 7.68 -21.53 1.29
C GLN A 116 7.95 -20.68 0.04
N ARG A 117 7.75 -21.25 -1.14
CA ARG A 117 8.13 -20.59 -2.40
C ARG A 117 7.34 -19.29 -2.56
N TYR A 118 8.02 -18.18 -2.85
CA TYR A 118 7.42 -16.84 -2.93
C TYR A 118 6.18 -16.78 -3.83
N ASP A 119 6.30 -17.33 -5.04
CA ASP A 119 5.28 -17.30 -6.08
C ASP A 119 4.02 -18.08 -5.68
N LEU A 120 4.16 -19.21 -5.00
CA LEU A 120 3.02 -19.99 -4.48
C LEU A 120 2.25 -19.22 -3.42
N LEU A 121 2.98 -18.59 -2.48
CA LEU A 121 2.36 -17.78 -1.44
C LEU A 121 1.69 -16.53 -2.02
N LEU A 122 2.37 -15.85 -2.95
CA LEU A 122 1.84 -14.67 -3.63
C LEU A 122 0.54 -14.99 -4.37
N ASP A 123 0.55 -16.04 -5.20
CA ASP A 123 -0.62 -16.47 -5.96
C ASP A 123 -1.80 -16.75 -5.03
N TRP A 124 -1.57 -17.53 -3.97
CA TRP A 124 -2.62 -17.83 -2.99
C TRP A 124 -3.16 -16.57 -2.31
N TRP A 125 -2.31 -15.72 -1.71
CA TRP A 125 -2.74 -14.49 -1.03
C TRP A 125 -3.49 -13.53 -1.96
N SER A 126 -3.05 -13.43 -3.22
CA SER A 126 -3.65 -12.57 -4.23
C SER A 126 -5.11 -12.92 -4.55
N THR A 127 -5.48 -14.20 -4.36
CA THR A 127 -6.85 -14.70 -4.54
C THR A 127 -7.72 -14.59 -3.29
N GLN A 128 -7.13 -14.27 -2.12
CA GLN A 128 -7.88 -14.10 -0.86
C GLN A 128 -8.40 -12.67 -0.67
N VAL A 129 -8.02 -11.74 -1.56
CA VAL A 129 -8.37 -10.33 -1.47
C VAL A 129 -9.02 -9.86 -2.78
N THR A 130 -9.67 -8.70 -2.75
CA THR A 130 -10.29 -8.01 -3.88
C THR A 130 -9.50 -6.76 -4.26
N ASP A 131 -9.72 -6.26 -5.47
CA ASP A 131 -8.99 -5.11 -6.03
C ASP A 131 -9.17 -3.83 -5.19
N ASP A 132 -10.33 -3.61 -4.57
CA ASP A 132 -10.63 -2.43 -3.76
C ASP A 132 -10.04 -2.47 -2.33
N ARG A 133 -9.68 -3.66 -1.84
CA ARG A 133 -8.97 -3.86 -0.56
C ARG A 133 -7.75 -4.76 -0.82
N PRO A 134 -6.69 -4.19 -1.43
CA PRO A 134 -5.70 -4.97 -2.14
C PRO A 134 -4.66 -5.60 -1.23
N LEU A 135 -3.83 -6.45 -1.85
CA LEU A 135 -2.58 -6.91 -1.29
C LEU A 135 -1.47 -5.86 -1.49
N ILE A 136 -0.69 -5.60 -0.45
CA ILE A 136 0.57 -4.86 -0.53
C ILE A 136 1.70 -5.77 -0.02
N VAL A 137 2.37 -6.47 -0.91
CA VAL A 137 3.21 -7.63 -0.57
C VAL A 137 4.46 -7.22 0.22
N GLY A 138 4.76 -7.88 1.33
CA GLY A 138 6.01 -7.69 2.07
C GLY A 138 7.18 -8.42 1.40
N LEU A 139 8.28 -7.70 1.12
CA LEU A 139 9.53 -8.22 0.56
C LEU A 139 10.69 -8.08 1.55
N ASP A 140 11.55 -9.09 1.67
CA ASP A 140 12.76 -9.02 2.51
C ASP A 140 13.97 -8.54 1.68
N ALA A 141 14.38 -7.29 1.89
CA ALA A 141 15.59 -6.73 1.31
C ALA A 141 16.85 -6.93 2.17
N THR A 142 16.71 -7.39 3.42
CA THR A 142 17.80 -7.38 4.40
C THR A 142 18.92 -8.37 4.06
N ARG A 143 18.58 -9.41 3.29
CA ARG A 143 19.45 -10.49 2.82
C ARG A 143 20.19 -10.15 1.53
N ALA A 144 19.80 -9.10 0.83
CA ALA A 144 20.45 -8.65 -0.39
C ALA A 144 21.93 -8.33 -0.12
N GLY A 145 22.81 -8.89 -0.96
CA GLY A 145 24.27 -8.78 -0.82
C GLY A 145 24.88 -9.59 0.34
N LYS A 146 24.09 -10.37 1.08
CA LYS A 146 24.55 -11.25 2.17
C LYS A 146 24.30 -12.73 1.89
N ASP A 147 23.17 -13.03 1.27
CA ASP A 147 22.78 -14.37 0.86
C ASP A 147 22.74 -14.45 -0.68
N PRO A 148 23.53 -15.34 -1.32
CA PRO A 148 23.51 -15.51 -2.78
C PRO A 148 22.14 -15.89 -3.35
N ALA A 149 21.25 -16.51 -2.56
CA ALA A 149 19.89 -16.81 -2.98
C ALA A 149 19.03 -15.54 -3.13
N TRP A 150 19.42 -14.45 -2.48
CA TRP A 150 18.74 -13.15 -2.50
C TRP A 150 19.47 -12.17 -3.43
N SER A 151 19.65 -12.60 -4.68
CA SER A 151 20.24 -11.76 -5.72
C SER A 151 19.32 -10.61 -6.12
N ILE A 152 19.87 -9.58 -6.77
CA ILE A 152 19.06 -8.50 -7.36
C ILE A 152 18.06 -9.04 -8.40
N GLU A 153 18.42 -10.10 -9.13
CA GLU A 153 17.50 -10.71 -10.08
C GLU A 153 16.34 -11.43 -9.39
N GLU A 154 16.60 -12.08 -8.25
CA GLU A 154 15.54 -12.66 -7.42
C GLU A 154 14.56 -11.57 -6.93
N LEU A 155 15.07 -10.46 -6.39
CA LEU A 155 14.22 -9.34 -5.93
C LEU A 155 13.45 -8.68 -7.10
N ARG A 156 14.10 -8.50 -8.25
CA ARG A 156 13.46 -8.02 -9.48
C ARG A 156 12.34 -8.95 -9.92
N ARG A 157 12.57 -10.26 -9.85
CA ARG A 157 11.58 -11.29 -10.17
C ARG A 157 10.39 -11.24 -9.21
N GLN A 158 10.60 -11.07 -7.91
CA GLN A 158 9.51 -10.93 -6.93
C GLN A 158 8.63 -9.70 -7.23
N VAL A 159 9.23 -8.55 -7.53
CA VAL A 159 8.46 -7.35 -7.92
C VAL A 159 7.71 -7.59 -9.24
N THR A 160 8.35 -8.26 -10.21
CA THR A 160 7.70 -8.60 -11.50
C THR A 160 6.50 -9.50 -11.30
N LEU A 161 6.63 -10.56 -10.49
CA LEU A 161 5.53 -11.48 -10.20
C LEU A 161 4.39 -10.80 -9.44
N SER A 162 4.70 -9.97 -8.43
CA SER A 162 3.66 -9.24 -7.69
C SER A 162 2.89 -8.24 -8.55
N ARG A 163 3.49 -7.67 -9.60
CA ARG A 163 2.76 -6.86 -10.60
C ARG A 163 1.84 -7.66 -11.51
N GLN A 164 2.10 -8.96 -11.66
CA GLN A 164 1.30 -9.87 -12.51
C GLN A 164 0.19 -10.58 -11.72
N ALA A 165 0.31 -10.66 -10.40
CA ALA A 165 -0.66 -11.29 -9.52
C ALA A 165 -1.95 -10.46 -9.42
N ALA A 166 -3.06 -11.15 -9.19
CA ALA A 166 -4.37 -10.50 -9.01
C ALA A 166 -4.37 -9.57 -7.78
N ASN A 167 -5.18 -8.52 -7.80
CA ASN A 167 -5.49 -7.69 -6.63
C ASN A 167 -4.26 -7.20 -5.82
N THR A 168 -3.09 -7.10 -6.47
CA THR A 168 -1.82 -6.73 -5.83
C THR A 168 -1.42 -5.35 -6.30
N HIS A 169 -1.40 -4.39 -5.37
CA HIS A 169 -1.25 -2.97 -5.72
C HIS A 169 0.04 -2.34 -5.22
N GLY A 170 0.98 -3.14 -4.71
CA GLY A 170 2.29 -2.63 -4.33
C GLY A 170 3.11 -3.60 -3.50
N GLN A 171 4.24 -3.09 -3.01
CA GLN A 171 5.22 -3.82 -2.22
C GLN A 171 5.66 -2.99 -1.00
N ILE A 172 5.89 -3.66 0.13
CA ILE A 172 6.54 -3.11 1.33
C ILE A 172 7.93 -3.74 1.44
N TRP A 173 8.98 -2.93 1.39
CA TRP A 173 10.35 -3.40 1.52
C TRP A 173 10.77 -3.44 2.98
N PHE A 174 10.84 -4.64 3.56
CA PHE A 174 11.44 -4.85 4.86
C PHE A 174 12.96 -4.94 4.70
N ARG A 175 13.73 -3.95 5.13
CA ARG A 175 13.36 -2.68 5.77
C ARG A 175 13.93 -1.52 4.96
N ALA A 176 13.69 -0.30 5.40
CA ALA A 176 14.19 0.91 4.73
C ALA A 176 15.72 0.92 4.53
N THR A 177 16.49 0.36 5.46
CA THR A 177 17.96 0.45 5.45
C THR A 177 18.61 -0.06 4.15
N PRO A 178 18.33 -1.30 3.66
CA PRO A 178 18.82 -1.73 2.35
C PRO A 178 18.51 -0.79 1.18
N VAL A 179 17.32 -0.20 1.16
CA VAL A 179 16.90 0.72 0.09
C VAL A 179 17.68 2.03 0.18
N LEU A 180 17.68 2.66 1.36
CA LEU A 180 18.29 3.98 1.55
C LEU A 180 19.82 3.97 1.47
N ALA A 181 20.45 2.87 1.85
CA ALA A 181 21.90 2.71 1.84
C ALA A 181 22.42 1.99 0.58
N ASP A 182 21.54 1.69 -0.39
CA ASP A 182 21.84 0.87 -1.57
C ASP A 182 22.55 -0.46 -1.23
N GLN A 183 22.18 -1.09 -0.10
CA GLN A 183 22.81 -2.33 0.34
C GLN A 183 22.54 -3.43 -0.68
N GLY A 184 23.60 -4.03 -1.22
CA GLY A 184 23.46 -5.07 -2.24
C GLY A 184 22.78 -4.59 -3.52
N HIS A 185 22.82 -3.29 -3.83
CA HIS A 185 22.19 -2.63 -4.99
C HIS A 185 20.65 -2.53 -4.95
N VAL A 186 20.03 -2.67 -3.77
CA VAL A 186 18.57 -2.59 -3.62
C VAL A 186 18.05 -1.17 -3.89
N GLY A 187 18.78 -0.12 -3.53
CA GLY A 187 18.38 1.26 -3.78
C GLY A 187 18.31 1.56 -5.28
N GLN A 188 19.33 1.12 -6.04
CA GLN A 188 19.33 1.21 -7.49
C GLN A 188 18.20 0.39 -8.11
N LEU A 189 17.97 -0.85 -7.65
CA LEU A 189 16.86 -1.68 -8.12
C LEU A 189 15.50 -0.99 -7.92
N VAL A 190 15.27 -0.40 -6.75
CA VAL A 190 14.04 0.35 -6.45
C VAL A 190 13.89 1.56 -7.38
N ALA A 191 14.96 2.32 -7.60
CA ALA A 191 14.95 3.46 -8.53
C ALA A 191 14.66 3.03 -9.98
N ASP A 192 15.20 1.90 -10.42
CA ASP A 192 14.94 1.34 -11.75
C ASP A 192 13.50 0.84 -11.90
N LEU A 193 12.93 0.25 -10.86
CA LEU A 193 11.61 -0.37 -10.91
C LEU A 193 10.47 0.65 -10.80
N TYR A 194 10.64 1.74 -10.05
CA TYR A 194 9.55 2.68 -9.72
C TYR A 194 9.73 4.06 -10.40
N GLN A 195 9.99 4.05 -11.71
CA GLN A 195 10.18 5.27 -12.51
C GLN A 195 8.88 6.01 -12.84
N THR A 196 7.75 5.29 -12.86
CA THR A 196 6.45 5.86 -13.21
C THR A 196 5.72 6.32 -11.94
N PRO A 197 5.21 7.57 -11.90
CA PRO A 197 4.35 8.02 -10.81
C PRO A 197 3.12 7.13 -10.68
N ALA A 198 2.85 6.68 -9.45
CA ALA A 198 1.70 5.85 -9.14
C ALA A 198 0.96 6.41 -7.93
N LEU A 199 -0.36 6.49 -8.02
CA LEU A 199 -1.20 6.83 -6.88
C LEU A 199 -1.39 5.61 -5.99
N PRO A 200 -1.52 5.81 -4.67
CA PRO A 200 -2.00 4.75 -3.79
C PRO A 200 -3.44 4.38 -4.18
N PRO A 201 -3.87 3.15 -3.91
CA PRO A 201 -5.24 2.74 -4.20
C PRO A 201 -6.24 3.58 -3.41
N ARG A 202 -7.47 3.62 -3.92
CA ARG A 202 -8.58 4.29 -3.27
C ARG A 202 -9.11 3.45 -2.11
N LEU A 203 -9.48 4.11 -1.02
CA LEU A 203 -10.12 3.47 0.11
C LEU A 203 -11.50 2.91 -0.29
N ALA A 204 -11.68 1.59 -0.24
CA ALA A 204 -12.95 0.91 -0.62
C ALA A 204 -14.19 1.52 0.03
N ARG A 205 -14.12 1.77 1.35
CA ARG A 205 -15.23 2.36 2.12
C ARG A 205 -15.57 3.82 1.77
N ALA A 206 -14.82 4.43 0.86
CA ALA A 206 -15.08 5.74 0.28
C ALA A 206 -15.31 5.68 -1.25
N ALA A 207 -15.71 4.52 -1.80
CA ALA A 207 -15.88 4.29 -3.24
C ALA A 207 -16.93 5.21 -3.92
N ASP A 208 -17.89 5.75 -3.18
CA ASP A 208 -18.89 6.68 -3.73
C ASP A 208 -18.52 8.15 -3.52
N HIS A 209 -17.38 8.44 -2.87
CA HIS A 209 -16.94 9.81 -2.61
C HIS A 209 -16.40 10.48 -3.87
N ALA A 210 -17.17 11.39 -4.46
CA ALA A 210 -16.72 12.22 -5.57
C ALA A 210 -15.87 13.41 -5.08
N VAL A 211 -14.83 13.72 -5.84
CA VAL A 211 -13.95 14.87 -5.59
C VAL A 211 -14.10 15.87 -6.73
N GLU A 212 -14.41 17.12 -6.39
CA GLU A 212 -14.49 18.19 -7.40
C GLU A 212 -13.12 18.51 -8.02
N PRO A 213 -13.04 18.70 -9.35
CA PRO A 213 -11.80 19.07 -10.04
C PRO A 213 -11.14 20.33 -9.46
N PRO A 214 -9.81 20.46 -9.58
CA PRO A 214 -9.14 21.68 -9.18
C PRO A 214 -9.54 22.85 -10.08
N ARG A 215 -9.78 24.03 -9.47
CA ARG A 215 -9.89 25.27 -10.25
C ARG A 215 -8.51 25.67 -10.72
N VAL A 216 -8.37 25.85 -12.03
CA VAL A 216 -7.13 26.24 -12.70
C VAL A 216 -7.28 27.63 -13.32
N ARG A 217 -6.32 28.51 -13.07
CA ARG A 217 -6.21 29.79 -13.80
C ARG A 217 -4.91 29.81 -14.58
N VAL A 218 -4.99 30.02 -15.89
CA VAL A 218 -3.82 30.17 -16.76
C VAL A 218 -3.40 31.63 -16.81
N ARG A 219 -2.23 31.98 -16.28
CA ARG A 219 -1.59 33.28 -16.57
C ARG A 219 -0.58 33.12 -17.71
N ARG A 220 -0.55 34.11 -18.60
CA ARG A 220 0.34 34.14 -19.77
C ARG A 220 1.38 35.25 -19.63
N ASN A 221 2.52 34.93 -19.01
CA ASN A 221 3.71 35.78 -18.98
C ASN A 221 4.94 34.95 -19.40
N GLY A 222 4.95 34.40 -20.61
CA GLY A 222 6.03 33.52 -21.10
C GLY A 222 6.09 32.10 -20.50
N ALA A 223 5.38 31.85 -19.39
CA ALA A 223 5.11 30.54 -18.81
C ALA A 223 3.61 30.42 -18.49
N VAL A 224 3.03 29.23 -18.65
CA VAL A 224 1.66 28.96 -18.17
C VAL A 224 1.73 28.66 -16.70
N ARG A 225 1.34 29.65 -15.89
CA ARG A 225 1.16 29.51 -14.45
C ARG A 225 -0.25 28.99 -14.19
N VAL A 226 -0.36 27.81 -13.58
CA VAL A 226 -1.63 27.23 -13.15
C VAL A 226 -1.83 27.50 -11.66
N GLU A 227 -2.74 28.41 -11.31
CA GLU A 227 -3.11 28.65 -9.91
C GLU A 227 -4.10 27.59 -9.42
N LEU A 228 -3.77 26.94 -8.30
CA LEU A 228 -4.59 25.91 -7.65
C LEU A 228 -5.30 26.47 -6.41
N THR A 229 -6.61 26.24 -6.30
CA THR A 229 -7.35 26.58 -5.07
C THR A 229 -6.98 25.62 -3.95
N LYS A 230 -6.62 26.15 -2.78
CA LYS A 230 -6.32 25.34 -1.59
C LYS A 230 -7.53 24.49 -1.21
N ARG A 231 -7.26 23.22 -0.94
CA ARG A 231 -8.23 22.22 -0.51
C ARG A 231 -7.70 21.56 0.74
N ASP A 232 -8.40 21.72 1.86
CA ASP A 232 -7.96 21.17 3.14
C ASP A 232 -8.04 19.64 3.17
N ASP A 233 -8.77 19.04 2.23
CA ASP A 233 -8.92 17.60 1.98
C ASP A 233 -7.95 17.06 0.90
N ALA A 234 -7.21 17.91 0.19
CA ALA A 234 -6.26 17.46 -0.82
C ALA A 234 -5.08 16.73 -0.17
N ARG A 235 -4.76 15.55 -0.72
CA ARG A 235 -3.53 14.81 -0.44
C ARG A 235 -2.45 15.13 -1.47
N ALA A 236 -2.84 15.23 -2.74
CA ALA A 236 -1.93 15.52 -3.84
C ALA A 236 -2.71 16.13 -5.02
N PHE A 237 -1.98 16.71 -5.97
CA PHE A 237 -2.46 16.94 -7.32
C PHE A 237 -1.72 16.03 -8.29
N VAL A 238 -2.36 15.61 -9.37
CA VAL A 238 -1.68 14.83 -10.42
C VAL A 238 -1.71 15.60 -11.72
N LEU A 239 -0.52 15.82 -12.26
CA LEU A 239 -0.33 16.46 -13.56
C LEU A 239 -0.22 15.37 -14.61
N TYR A 240 -1.14 15.40 -15.57
CA TYR A 240 -1.14 14.54 -16.74
C TYR A 240 -0.75 15.32 -17.99
N GLN A 241 -0.04 14.66 -18.90
CA GLN A 241 0.23 15.17 -20.24
C GLN A 241 -0.49 14.32 -21.28
N ASP A 242 -1.14 14.97 -22.25
CA ASP A 242 -1.66 14.30 -23.44
C ASP A 242 -0.50 13.87 -24.33
N ARG A 243 -0.38 12.56 -24.58
CA ARG A 243 0.64 11.96 -25.47
C ARG A 243 0.12 11.67 -26.87
N GLY A 244 -1.13 12.02 -27.18
CA GLY A 244 -1.78 11.77 -28.47
C GLY A 244 -2.61 10.48 -28.51
N HIS A 245 -2.31 9.51 -27.64
CA HIS A 245 -3.12 8.29 -27.41
C HIS A 245 -3.83 8.28 -26.06
N GLY A 246 -3.73 9.35 -25.28
CA GLY A 246 -4.30 9.46 -23.94
C GLY A 246 -3.47 10.36 -23.03
N TYR A 247 -4.00 10.56 -21.82
CA TYR A 247 -3.31 11.28 -20.76
C TYR A 247 -2.45 10.33 -19.93
N GLU A 248 -1.18 10.67 -19.75
CA GLU A 248 -0.24 9.92 -18.90
C GLU A 248 0.18 10.77 -17.70
N ALA A 249 0.28 10.14 -16.53
CA ALA A 249 0.70 10.81 -15.30
C ALA A 249 2.18 11.20 -15.39
N GLU A 250 2.45 12.51 -15.38
CA GLU A 250 3.80 13.06 -15.46
C GLU A 250 4.39 13.27 -14.07
N ARG A 251 3.59 13.84 -13.14
CA ARG A 251 4.03 14.18 -11.78
C ARG A 251 2.89 14.09 -10.78
N ILE A 252 3.21 13.57 -9.60
CA ILE A 252 2.40 13.74 -8.39
C ILE A 252 2.98 14.93 -7.62
N LEU A 253 2.12 15.90 -7.33
CA LEU A 253 2.46 17.19 -6.74
C LEU A 253 1.92 17.25 -5.32
N GLY A 254 2.65 17.95 -4.44
CA GLY A 254 2.22 18.13 -3.06
C GLY A 254 0.91 18.92 -2.94
N PRO A 255 0.16 18.76 -1.83
CA PRO A 255 -1.12 19.44 -1.63
C PRO A 255 -0.98 20.97 -1.47
N ASP A 256 0.23 21.44 -1.18
CA ASP A 256 0.56 22.86 -1.07
C ASP A 256 1.03 23.49 -2.39
N THR A 257 1.07 22.73 -3.50
CA THR A 257 1.40 23.30 -4.80
C THR A 257 0.38 24.38 -5.18
N ARG A 258 0.90 25.59 -5.44
CA ARG A 258 0.09 26.75 -5.86
C ARG A 258 0.28 27.12 -7.31
N ASP A 259 1.44 26.81 -7.86
CA ASP A 259 1.89 27.25 -9.16
C ASP A 259 2.68 26.16 -9.87
N LEU A 260 2.50 26.06 -11.18
CA LEU A 260 3.23 25.14 -12.05
C LEU A 260 3.68 25.91 -13.29
N ASN A 261 4.88 25.60 -13.78
CA ASN A 261 5.32 26.00 -15.11
C ASN A 261 5.16 24.80 -16.05
N LEU A 262 4.39 24.97 -17.11
CA LEU A 262 4.12 23.94 -18.11
C LEU A 262 4.74 24.33 -19.46
N SER A 263 5.38 23.37 -20.12
CA SER A 263 5.81 23.52 -21.53
C SER A 263 4.58 23.50 -22.45
N ALA A 264 4.76 23.88 -23.71
CA ALA A 264 3.70 23.86 -24.72
C ALA A 264 3.14 22.44 -24.90
N GLY A 265 1.81 22.32 -24.93
CA GLY A 265 1.11 21.05 -25.02
C GLY A 265 -0.28 21.11 -24.41
N ARG A 266 -0.92 19.93 -24.33
CA ARG A 266 -2.20 19.76 -23.65
C ARG A 266 -1.96 18.97 -22.37
N TRP A 267 -2.45 19.52 -21.27
CA TRP A 267 -2.27 19.03 -19.91
C TRP A 267 -3.62 18.82 -19.25
N ALA A 268 -3.67 17.97 -18.24
CA ALA A 268 -4.81 17.87 -17.34
C ALA A 268 -4.29 17.83 -15.90
N LEU A 269 -5.04 18.43 -14.99
CA LEU A 269 -4.69 18.47 -13.58
C LEU A 269 -5.87 17.95 -12.77
N SER A 270 -5.64 16.90 -12.00
CA SER A 270 -6.61 16.38 -11.04
C SER A 270 -6.17 16.71 -9.61
N VAL A 271 -7.10 16.65 -8.68
CA VAL A 271 -6.83 16.52 -7.24
C VAL A 271 -7.15 15.11 -6.77
N VAL A 272 -6.30 14.61 -5.87
CA VAL A 272 -6.49 13.38 -5.12
C VAL A 272 -6.68 13.75 -3.65
N ASP A 273 -7.79 13.31 -3.07
CA ASP A 273 -8.10 13.59 -1.66
C ASP A 273 -7.37 12.64 -0.70
N ARG A 274 -7.67 12.74 0.60
CA ARG A 274 -7.08 11.83 1.61
C ARG A 274 -7.61 10.40 1.55
N THR A 275 -8.78 10.16 0.95
CA THR A 275 -9.31 8.81 0.74
C THR A 275 -8.70 8.11 -0.47
N GLY A 276 -7.95 8.84 -1.30
CA GLY A 276 -7.38 8.36 -2.56
C GLY A 276 -8.36 8.46 -3.73
N ALA A 277 -9.50 9.11 -3.55
CA ALA A 277 -10.41 9.44 -4.63
C ALA A 277 -9.78 10.54 -5.50
N GLU A 278 -9.80 10.33 -6.81
CA GLU A 278 -9.29 11.26 -7.80
C GLU A 278 -10.46 11.95 -8.52
N SER A 279 -10.38 13.27 -8.64
CA SER A 279 -11.32 14.08 -9.43
C SER A 279 -11.10 13.94 -10.93
N GLU A 280 -12.07 14.40 -11.74
CA GLU A 280 -11.81 14.61 -13.17
C GLU A 280 -10.68 15.65 -13.39
N GLY A 281 -9.98 15.51 -14.51
CA GLY A 281 -8.87 16.39 -14.86
C GLY A 281 -9.34 17.75 -15.41
N ALA A 282 -8.90 18.84 -14.78
CA ALA A 282 -9.03 20.18 -15.34
C ALA A 282 -8.03 20.38 -16.50
N VAL A 283 -8.54 20.45 -17.72
CA VAL A 283 -7.71 20.54 -18.93
C VAL A 283 -7.12 21.93 -19.11
N VAL A 284 -5.81 22.00 -19.40
CA VAL A 284 -5.06 23.22 -19.69
C VAL A 284 -4.29 23.06 -21.00
N VAL A 285 -4.49 23.99 -21.94
CA VAL A 285 -3.74 24.03 -23.20
C VAL A 285 -2.74 25.18 -23.16
N THR A 286 -1.48 24.87 -23.46
CA THR A 286 -0.35 25.79 -23.44
C THR A 286 0.29 25.86 -24.83
N SER A 287 0.65 27.05 -25.29
CA SER A 287 1.24 27.25 -26.63
C SER A 287 2.46 28.16 -26.56
N THR A 288 3.45 27.94 -27.44
CA THR A 288 4.67 28.76 -27.55
C THR A 288 4.42 30.17 -28.10
N ARG A 289 3.24 30.45 -28.66
CA ARG A 289 2.89 31.79 -29.14
C ARG A 289 2.41 32.63 -27.97
N ASP A 290 3.33 33.37 -27.37
CA ASP A 290 3.17 34.74 -26.88
C ASP A 290 4.55 35.24 -26.40
N ALA A 291 5.50 35.36 -27.35
CA ALA A 291 6.55 36.36 -27.18
C ALA A 291 5.86 37.73 -27.22
N PRO A 292 6.15 38.67 -26.30
CA PRO A 292 5.58 40.01 -26.39
C PRO A 292 5.93 40.57 -27.77
N ARG A 293 4.92 40.86 -28.58
CA ARG A 293 5.13 41.65 -29.79
C ARG A 293 5.79 42.95 -29.33
N SER A 294 6.99 43.20 -29.84
CA SER A 294 7.63 44.51 -29.77
C SER A 294 6.58 45.55 -30.22
N PRO A 295 6.45 46.70 -29.55
CA PRO A 295 5.57 47.74 -30.06
C PRO A 295 6.14 48.17 -31.42
N ASP A 296 5.43 47.86 -32.49
CA ASP A 296 5.68 48.51 -33.78
C ASP A 296 5.48 50.01 -33.55
N ARG A 297 6.59 50.75 -33.56
CA ARG A 297 6.58 52.20 -33.66
C ARG A 297 6.07 52.54 -35.06
N TRP A 298 4.90 53.16 -35.11
CA TRP A 298 4.55 54.11 -36.16
C TRP A 298 4.79 55.51 -35.62
#